data_AF-A0A497SR68-F1
#
_entry.id   AF-A0A497SR68-F1
#
_cell.length_a   1.000
_cell.length_b   1.000
_cell.length_c   1.000
_cell.angle_alpha   90.00
_cell.angle_beta   90.00
_cell.angle_gamma   90.00
#
_symmetry.space_group_name_H-M   'P 1'
#
loop_
_entity.id
_entity.type
_entity.pdbx_description
1 polymer ?
#
loop_
_entity_poly.entity_id
_entity_poly.type
_entity_poly.pdbx_seq_one_letter_code
_entity_poly.pdbx_strand_id
1 'polypeptide(L)'
;MRWILFAILFILISENVLASCNYDVIIKNKNVEQEDYLQVSVLLQNKLDRRQQAQVEYQVIGTRVWFDESEATVLYPTESKNLTKEIYIYTAQDPGEYILNTTITCGFDIYVVEKNFTVFERGALKQNEGKKETKPLMITSIPDTVRTISGEPVSFLVSFKNFGDHDLSDVSIKLDNIDKSWYNIKNPVIPTLPQQESNSFNITITPPSSTDEQLKSIRVTIFSDTFSDSESVTLRIFATKEGYIDFELARLEDKLYELKTASAALNEEDIKESLNEAEAEIKNAKIDYNQTDYDTAIERLKKVDEILKNVDEYIKEKESEIGGSIFLPLVDIWNIIISYWIFLLIPVAGAGAFLLFKRFSPKKTEEKTEPQPVQSPAPPRNEATEIKKIIQPPQMDKEKERRKIEGVLNILNNQYKNNLISEKAYKEMKELYERKLRELSKE
;
A
#
# COMPACT_ATOMS: atom_id res chain seq x y z
N MET A 1 9.67 36.46 33.38
CA MET A 1 10.45 35.19 33.38
C MET A 1 9.62 33.94 33.13
N ARG A 2 8.44 33.74 33.72
CA ARG A 2 7.59 32.54 33.46
C ARG A 2 7.07 32.38 32.03
N TRP A 3 6.91 33.46 31.26
CA TRP A 3 6.46 33.41 29.87
C TRP A 3 7.53 32.99 28.86
N ILE A 4 8.82 33.18 29.18
CA ILE A 4 9.94 32.82 28.31
C ILE A 4 10.21 31.29 28.39
N LEU A 5 10.01 30.69 29.57
CA LEU A 5 10.08 29.23 29.73
C LEU A 5 8.95 28.48 29.02
N PHE A 6 7.74 29.07 28.94
CA PHE A 6 6.65 28.49 28.16
C PHE A 6 6.89 28.57 26.64
N ALA A 7 7.49 29.66 26.16
CA ALA A 7 7.86 29.80 24.75
C ALA A 7 8.98 28.82 24.34
N ILE A 8 9.99 28.62 25.20
CA ILE A 8 11.07 27.65 24.94
C ILE A 8 10.55 26.21 25.02
N LEU A 9 9.61 25.90 25.92
CA LEU A 9 8.97 24.58 25.97
C LEU A 9 8.07 24.31 24.75
N PHE A 10 7.39 25.32 24.21
CA PHE A 10 6.56 25.16 23.00
C PHE A 10 7.41 25.02 21.72
N ILE A 11 8.59 25.66 21.68
CA ILE A 11 9.54 25.51 20.56
C ILE A 11 10.24 24.15 20.61
N LEU A 12 10.56 23.63 21.80
CA LEU A 12 11.18 22.30 21.96
C LEU A 12 10.19 21.13 21.73
N ILE A 13 8.88 21.37 21.84
CA ILE A 13 7.86 20.35 21.49
C ILE A 13 7.55 20.37 19.98
N SER A 14 7.88 21.44 19.26
CA SER A 14 7.65 21.53 17.80
C SER A 14 8.73 20.88 16.93
N GLU A 15 9.85 20.41 17.50
CA GLU A 15 10.95 19.80 16.72
C GLU A 15 10.87 18.27 16.59
N ASN A 16 9.93 17.61 17.28
CA ASN A 16 9.62 16.19 17.06
C ASN A 16 8.24 16.04 16.42
N VAL A 17 8.01 16.74 15.29
CA VAL A 17 6.97 16.29 14.35
C VAL A 17 7.49 14.98 13.79
N LEU A 18 7.16 13.88 14.48
CA LEU A 18 7.46 12.52 14.04
C LEU A 18 6.97 12.40 12.60
N ALA A 19 7.91 12.14 11.68
CA ALA A 19 7.62 11.85 10.28
C ALA A 19 6.45 10.86 10.23
N SER A 20 5.36 11.25 9.57
CA SER A 20 4.12 10.52 9.72
C SER A 20 4.14 9.15 9.02
N CYS A 21 4.99 9.01 8.00
CA CYS A 21 5.32 7.73 7.39
C CYS A 21 6.83 7.58 7.16
N ASN A 22 7.29 6.33 7.15
CA ASN A 22 8.60 5.95 6.64
C ASN A 22 8.42 5.33 5.24
N TYR A 23 9.42 5.47 4.37
CA TYR A 23 9.31 4.99 2.99
C TYR A 23 10.64 4.48 2.43
N ASP A 24 10.56 3.57 1.46
CA ASP A 24 11.67 3.19 0.59
C ASP A 24 11.17 2.97 -0.85
N VAL A 25 11.99 3.35 -1.82
CA VAL A 25 11.70 3.22 -3.26
C VAL A 25 12.78 2.37 -3.91
N ILE A 26 12.36 1.26 -4.50
CA ILE A 26 13.24 0.26 -5.10
C ILE A 26 12.87 0.11 -6.57
N ILE A 27 13.86 0.24 -7.46
CA ILE A 27 13.75 -0.15 -8.87
C ILE A 27 14.32 -1.56 -9.00
N LYS A 28 13.51 -2.53 -9.43
CA LYS A 28 13.95 -3.94 -9.54
C LYS A 28 15.02 -4.13 -10.62
N ASN A 29 14.84 -3.51 -11.77
CA ASN A 29 15.81 -3.53 -12.86
C ASN A 29 16.11 -2.10 -13.33
N LYS A 30 17.35 -1.65 -13.13
CA LYS A 30 17.78 -0.31 -13.54
C LYS A 30 18.04 -0.19 -15.04
N ASN A 31 18.05 -1.29 -15.78
CA ASN A 31 18.30 -1.31 -17.21
C ASN A 31 17.05 -1.84 -17.93
N VAL A 32 16.34 -0.98 -18.65
CA VAL A 32 15.05 -1.30 -19.29
C VAL A 32 15.11 -1.00 -20.78
N GLU A 33 14.51 -1.84 -21.63
CA GLU A 33 14.40 -1.53 -23.06
C GLU A 33 13.19 -0.63 -23.34
N GLN A 34 13.25 0.12 -24.43
CA GLN A 34 12.06 0.67 -25.05
C GLN A 34 11.04 -0.44 -25.35
N GLU A 35 9.77 -0.11 -25.15
CA GLU A 35 8.60 -0.99 -25.23
C GLU A 35 8.53 -2.07 -24.14
N ASP A 36 9.29 -1.92 -23.06
CA ASP A 36 9.25 -2.75 -21.87
C ASP A 36 8.75 -1.97 -20.65
N TYR A 37 8.65 -2.64 -19.50
CA TYR A 37 8.15 -2.06 -18.25
C TYR A 37 9.27 -1.90 -17.21
N LEU A 38 9.42 -0.67 -16.70
CA LEU A 38 10.19 -0.42 -15.50
C LEU A 38 9.37 -0.86 -14.28
N GLN A 39 9.88 -1.85 -13.55
CA GLN A 39 9.24 -2.32 -12.32
C GLN A 39 9.74 -1.55 -11.09
N VAL A 40 8.82 -0.87 -10.43
CA VAL A 40 9.04 -0.03 -9.25
C VAL A 40 8.30 -0.62 -8.06
N SER A 41 8.94 -0.64 -6.90
CA SER A 41 8.35 -1.03 -5.61
C SER A 41 8.50 0.13 -4.64
N VAL A 42 7.42 0.55 -4.00
CA VAL A 42 7.41 1.58 -2.95
C VAL A 42 6.93 0.95 -1.65
N LEU A 43 7.84 0.78 -0.70
CA LEU A 43 7.50 0.35 0.64
C LEU A 43 7.09 1.57 1.45
N LEU A 44 5.85 1.60 1.92
CA LEU A 44 5.31 2.61 2.82
C LEU A 44 5.11 2.01 4.21
N GLN A 45 5.38 2.78 5.25
CA GLN A 45 5.12 2.38 6.63
C GLN A 45 4.47 3.52 7.39
N ASN A 46 3.30 3.27 7.97
CA ASN A 46 2.67 4.22 8.88
C ASN A 46 3.32 4.13 10.26
N LYS A 47 3.83 5.25 10.76
CA LYS A 47 4.45 5.33 12.10
C LYS A 47 3.50 5.85 13.16
N LEU A 48 2.29 6.28 12.77
CA LEU A 48 1.29 6.79 13.69
C LEU A 48 0.41 5.65 14.23
N ASP A 49 -0.18 5.91 15.39
CA ASP A 49 -1.21 5.12 16.06
C ASP A 49 -2.61 5.30 15.44
N ARG A 50 -2.70 6.03 14.32
CA ARG A 50 -3.94 6.35 13.62
C ARG A 50 -3.83 6.04 12.13
N ARG A 51 -4.98 5.77 11.53
CA ARG A 51 -5.12 5.58 10.08
C ARG A 51 -4.64 6.83 9.33
N GLN A 52 -3.90 6.61 8.24
CA GLN A 52 -3.46 7.64 7.32
C GLN A 52 -3.81 7.30 5.88
N GLN A 53 -3.85 8.34 5.04
CA GLN A 53 -3.90 8.18 3.59
C GLN A 53 -2.53 8.61 3.06
N ALA A 54 -1.94 7.75 2.26
CA ALA A 54 -0.71 8.02 1.51
C ALA A 54 -1.05 8.15 0.02
N GLN A 55 -0.44 9.12 -0.64
CA GLN A 55 -0.50 9.32 -2.08
C GLN A 55 0.92 9.20 -2.62
N VAL A 56 1.11 8.39 -3.66
CA VAL A 56 2.40 8.20 -4.32
C VAL A 56 2.26 8.64 -5.77
N GLU A 57 3.09 9.58 -6.18
CA GLU A 57 3.17 10.10 -7.54
C GLU A 57 4.48 9.65 -8.16
N TYR A 58 4.41 9.13 -9.38
CA TYR A 58 5.54 8.59 -10.11
C TYR A 58 5.79 9.44 -11.35
N GLN A 59 6.98 10.01 -11.46
CA GLN A 59 7.39 10.79 -12.62
C GLN A 59 8.67 10.21 -13.22
N VAL A 60 8.63 9.91 -14.53
CA VAL A 60 9.85 9.56 -15.29
C VAL A 60 10.35 10.80 -16.02
N ILE A 61 11.52 11.27 -15.61
CA ILE A 61 12.12 12.51 -16.08
C ILE A 61 13.37 12.19 -16.91
N GLY A 62 13.38 12.66 -18.15
CA GLY A 62 14.56 12.70 -19.03
C GLY A 62 14.74 14.11 -19.60
N THR A 63 14.84 14.23 -20.92
CA THR A 63 14.78 15.55 -21.61
C THR A 63 13.42 16.24 -21.45
N ARG A 64 12.38 15.46 -21.15
CA ARG A 64 11.02 15.88 -20.78
C ARG A 64 10.44 14.90 -19.76
N VAL A 65 9.28 15.24 -19.18
CA VAL A 65 8.49 14.30 -18.38
C VAL A 65 7.78 13.35 -19.33
N TRP A 66 7.97 12.05 -19.12
CA TRP A 66 7.44 11.01 -20.01
C TRP A 66 6.32 10.17 -19.40
N PHE A 67 6.29 10.10 -18.08
CA PHE A 67 5.27 9.38 -17.33
C PHE A 67 4.93 10.21 -16.10
N ASP A 68 3.65 10.28 -15.78
CA ASP A 68 3.11 11.00 -14.62
C ASP A 68 1.81 10.30 -14.21
N GLU A 69 1.87 9.55 -13.11
CA GLU A 69 0.70 8.86 -12.56
C GLU A 69 0.75 8.89 -11.04
N SER A 70 -0.42 8.93 -10.41
CA SER A 70 -0.57 8.91 -8.96
C SER A 70 -1.45 7.76 -8.52
N GLU A 71 -1.10 7.12 -7.41
CA GLU A 71 -1.98 6.21 -6.69
C GLU A 71 -2.14 6.63 -5.24
N ALA A 72 -3.27 6.27 -4.63
CA ALA A 72 -3.53 6.55 -3.23
C ALA A 72 -3.84 5.24 -2.50
N THR A 73 -3.25 5.07 -1.32
CA THR A 73 -3.53 3.96 -0.43
C THR A 73 -3.86 4.45 0.97
N VAL A 74 -4.59 3.63 1.70
CA VAL A 74 -4.79 3.78 3.13
C VAL A 74 -3.72 2.96 3.83
N LEU A 75 -3.13 3.53 4.89
CA LEU A 75 -2.25 2.83 5.81
C LEU A 75 -2.89 2.83 7.20
N TYR A 76 -3.10 1.66 7.78
CA TYR A 76 -3.54 1.47 9.15
C TYR A 76 -2.39 1.72 10.13
N PRO A 77 -2.67 1.93 11.43
CA PRO A 77 -1.62 2.12 12.43
C PRO A 77 -0.57 1.02 12.36
N THR A 78 0.71 1.39 12.42
CA THR A 78 1.89 0.49 12.36
C THR A 78 2.04 -0.41 11.12
N GLU A 79 1.11 -0.34 10.16
CA GLU A 79 1.10 -1.11 8.91
C GLU A 79 2.30 -0.75 8.03
N SER A 80 2.84 -1.78 7.37
CA SER A 80 3.78 -1.64 6.25
C SER A 80 3.11 -2.18 4.99
N LYS A 81 3.08 -1.39 3.93
CA LYS A 81 2.45 -1.73 2.66
C LYS A 81 3.41 -1.52 1.51
N ASN A 82 3.52 -2.52 0.63
CA ASN A 82 4.34 -2.44 -0.57
C ASN A 82 3.45 -2.18 -1.79
N LEU A 83 3.70 -1.08 -2.49
CA LEU A 83 3.03 -0.74 -3.75
C LEU A 83 3.94 -1.11 -4.91
N THR A 84 3.44 -1.88 -5.87
CA THR A 84 4.18 -2.25 -7.08
C THR A 84 3.59 -1.53 -8.28
N LYS A 85 4.46 -0.91 -9.08
CA LYS A 85 4.08 -0.16 -10.28
C LYS A 85 4.92 -0.61 -11.47
N GLU A 86 4.24 -0.86 -12.59
CA GLU A 86 4.86 -1.11 -13.88
C GLU A 86 4.72 0.15 -14.74
N ILE A 87 5.85 0.77 -15.09
CA ILE A 87 5.89 1.99 -15.88
C ILE A 87 6.36 1.65 -17.29
N TYR A 88 5.48 1.83 -18.27
CA TYR A 88 5.80 1.53 -19.66
C TYR A 88 6.80 2.54 -20.24
N ILE A 89 7.88 2.02 -20.83
CA ILE A 89 8.94 2.80 -21.48
C ILE A 89 8.61 2.93 -22.97
N TYR A 90 8.23 4.11 -23.42
CA TYR A 90 7.75 4.31 -24.79
C TYR A 90 8.88 4.21 -25.82
N THR A 91 8.59 3.72 -27.03
CA THR A 91 9.53 3.74 -28.18
C THR A 91 10.07 5.12 -28.51
N ALA A 92 9.31 6.18 -28.20
CA ALA A 92 9.73 7.56 -28.44
C ALA A 92 10.72 8.09 -27.40
N GLN A 93 10.87 7.43 -26.23
CA GLN A 93 11.85 7.81 -25.21
C GLN A 93 13.26 7.52 -25.72
N ASP A 94 14.09 8.55 -25.94
CA ASP A 94 15.46 8.36 -26.41
C ASP A 94 16.26 7.45 -25.45
N PRO A 95 17.10 6.52 -25.92
CA PRO A 95 17.98 5.74 -25.04
C PRO A 95 18.91 6.65 -24.22
N GLY A 96 19.13 6.33 -22.94
CA GLY A 96 19.93 7.16 -22.05
C GLY A 96 19.59 6.98 -20.57
N GLU A 97 20.15 7.85 -19.72
CA GLU A 97 19.85 7.89 -18.29
C GLU A 97 18.58 8.70 -18.01
N TYR A 98 17.73 8.17 -17.13
CA TYR A 98 16.47 8.74 -16.69
C TYR A 98 16.40 8.75 -15.17
N ILE A 99 15.60 9.66 -14.63
CA ILE A 99 15.33 9.78 -13.21
C ILE A 99 13.88 9.37 -12.98
N LEU A 100 13.65 8.36 -12.17
CA LEU A 100 12.38 8.11 -11.53
C LEU A 100 12.29 9.03 -10.31
N ASN A 101 11.44 10.04 -10.40
CA ASN A 101 11.10 10.92 -9.30
C ASN A 101 9.78 10.46 -8.66
N THR A 102 9.86 9.93 -7.45
CA THR A 102 8.70 9.44 -6.70
C THR A 102 8.37 10.41 -5.58
N THR A 103 7.19 11.04 -5.64
CA THR A 103 6.69 11.94 -4.58
C THR A 103 5.70 11.19 -3.71
N ILE A 104 5.98 11.11 -2.42
CA ILE A 104 5.15 10.41 -1.43
C ILE A 104 4.56 11.45 -0.49
N THR A 105 3.25 11.56 -0.46
CA THR A 105 2.52 12.44 0.45
C THR A 105 1.80 11.62 1.50
N CYS A 106 2.16 11.80 2.77
CA CYS A 106 1.53 11.15 3.92
C CYS A 106 0.98 12.22 4.86
N GLY A 107 -0.33 12.41 4.90
CA GLY A 107 -0.93 13.49 5.69
C GLY A 107 -0.48 14.88 5.21
N PHE A 108 0.35 15.59 5.99
CA PHE A 108 0.91 16.90 5.63
C PHE A 108 2.38 16.84 5.19
N ASP A 109 3.01 15.66 5.29
CA ASP A 109 4.41 15.48 4.93
C ASP A 109 4.50 15.10 3.45
N ILE A 110 5.47 15.68 2.76
CA ILE A 110 5.78 15.39 1.36
C ILE A 110 7.24 14.99 1.28
N TYR A 111 7.49 13.83 0.69
CA TYR A 111 8.81 13.27 0.49
C TYR A 111 9.06 13.08 -1.00
N VAL A 112 10.27 13.36 -1.45
CA VAL A 112 10.66 13.25 -2.86
C VAL A 112 11.87 12.34 -2.93
N VAL A 113 11.78 11.28 -3.74
CA VAL A 113 12.83 10.27 -3.90
C VAL A 113 13.20 10.14 -5.36
N GLU A 114 14.48 10.36 -5.66
CA GLU A 114 15.00 10.23 -7.01
C GLU A 114 15.83 8.94 -7.15
N LYS A 115 15.55 8.16 -8.19
CA LYS A 115 16.29 6.94 -8.54
C LYS A 115 16.65 6.95 -10.02
N ASN A 116 17.94 6.77 -10.30
CA ASN A 116 18.42 6.71 -11.68
C ASN A 116 18.20 5.30 -12.28
N PHE A 117 17.83 5.27 -13.55
CA PHE A 117 17.77 4.07 -14.38
C PHE A 117 18.16 4.41 -15.83
N THR A 118 18.44 3.40 -16.63
CA THR A 118 18.91 3.53 -18.01
C THR A 118 17.95 2.86 -18.97
N VAL A 119 17.51 3.61 -19.98
CA VAL A 119 16.69 3.13 -21.08
C VAL A 119 17.59 2.76 -22.25
N PHE A 120 17.38 1.56 -22.79
CA PHE A 120 18.07 1.05 -23.97
C PHE A 120 17.13 1.02 -25.18
N GLU A 121 17.71 1.09 -26.38
CA GLU A 121 16.95 0.84 -27.61
C GLU A 121 16.36 -0.58 -27.59
N ARG A 122 15.17 -0.75 -28.17
CA ARG A 122 14.50 -2.05 -28.23
C ARG A 122 15.42 -3.12 -28.84
N GLY A 123 15.61 -4.22 -28.12
CA GLY A 123 16.49 -5.32 -28.53
C GLY A 123 17.98 -5.08 -28.33
N ALA A 124 18.42 -3.94 -27.79
CA ALA A 124 19.83 -3.70 -27.46
C ALA A 124 20.30 -4.54 -26.26
N LEU A 125 19.43 -4.86 -25.30
CA LEU A 125 19.73 -5.86 -24.29
C LEU A 125 19.74 -7.26 -24.93
N LYS A 126 18.85 -7.55 -25.88
CA LYS A 126 18.82 -8.86 -26.59
C LYS A 126 20.07 -9.15 -27.43
N GLN A 127 20.71 -8.13 -28.00
CA GLN A 127 22.01 -8.30 -28.68
C GLN A 127 23.15 -8.60 -27.69
N ASN A 128 23.01 -8.18 -26.43
CA ASN A 128 23.88 -8.60 -25.33
C ASN A 128 23.43 -9.92 -24.67
N GLU A 129 22.18 -10.36 -24.86
CA GLU A 129 21.69 -11.65 -24.32
C GLU A 129 22.23 -12.89 -25.05
N GLY A 130 22.85 -12.73 -26.23
CA GLY A 130 23.70 -13.78 -26.82
C GLY A 130 24.94 -14.13 -25.98
N LYS A 131 25.26 -13.27 -25.01
CA LYS A 131 26.11 -13.53 -23.85
C LYS A 131 25.47 -12.82 -22.66
N LYS A 132 24.24 -13.21 -22.29
CA LYS A 132 23.80 -13.00 -20.90
C LYS A 132 24.82 -13.79 -20.10
N GLU A 133 25.86 -13.13 -19.59
CA GLU A 133 26.75 -13.71 -18.60
C GLU A 133 25.83 -14.06 -17.43
N THR A 134 25.30 -15.28 -17.45
CA THR A 134 24.68 -15.90 -16.29
C THR A 134 25.73 -15.79 -15.24
N LYS A 135 25.54 -14.84 -14.30
CA LYS A 135 26.45 -14.68 -13.18
C LYS A 135 26.62 -16.07 -12.58
N PRO A 136 27.83 -16.65 -12.61
CA PRO A 136 28.02 -18.01 -12.14
C PRO A 136 27.63 -18.17 -10.68
N LEU A 137 27.66 -17.10 -9.89
CA LEU A 137 27.20 -17.09 -8.51
C LEU A 137 25.97 -16.17 -8.39
N MET A 138 24.88 -16.66 -7.83
CA MET A 138 23.65 -15.88 -7.63
C MET A 138 22.92 -16.24 -6.33
N ILE A 139 22.41 -15.24 -5.62
CA ILE A 139 21.52 -15.43 -4.46
C ILE A 139 20.16 -15.90 -4.99
N THR A 140 19.69 -17.06 -4.51
CA THR A 140 18.43 -17.66 -4.94
C THR A 140 17.29 -17.41 -3.96
N SER A 141 17.59 -17.23 -2.68
CA SER A 141 16.59 -16.96 -1.65
C SER A 141 17.22 -16.23 -0.47
N ILE A 142 16.54 -15.17 -0.03
CA ILE A 142 16.89 -14.37 1.14
C ILE A 142 15.59 -13.72 1.65
N PRO A 143 15.35 -13.61 2.96
CA PRO A 143 14.16 -12.91 3.45
C PRO A 143 14.25 -11.42 3.17
N ASP A 144 13.16 -10.83 2.69
CA ASP A 144 13.07 -9.37 2.47
C ASP A 144 13.21 -8.59 3.77
N THR A 145 12.70 -9.16 4.88
CA THR A 145 12.73 -8.55 6.20
C THR A 145 13.06 -9.57 7.28
N VAL A 146 14.03 -9.22 8.13
CA VAL A 146 14.38 -9.93 9.36
C VAL A 146 13.95 -9.08 10.54
N ARG A 147 13.30 -9.69 11.53
CA ARG A 147 12.69 -8.98 12.65
C ARG A 147 13.20 -9.55 13.96
N THR A 148 13.57 -8.69 14.89
CA THR A 148 14.05 -9.13 16.21
C THR A 148 13.82 -8.08 17.28
N ILE A 149 13.95 -8.50 18.52
CA ILE A 149 13.87 -7.68 19.72
C ILE A 149 15.31 -7.34 20.13
N SER A 150 15.53 -6.12 20.64
CA SER A 150 16.85 -5.71 21.13
C SER A 150 17.38 -6.69 22.18
N GLY A 151 18.57 -7.23 21.96
CA GLY A 151 19.19 -8.25 22.81
C GLY A 151 18.85 -9.69 22.45
N GLU A 152 17.85 -9.94 21.60
CA GLU A 152 17.46 -11.29 21.21
C GLU A 152 18.09 -11.70 19.86
N PRO A 153 18.64 -12.93 19.74
CA PRO A 153 19.20 -13.43 18.50
C PRO A 153 18.10 -13.84 17.52
N VAL A 154 18.24 -13.46 16.25
CA VAL A 154 17.43 -13.95 15.13
C VAL A 154 18.33 -14.60 14.10
N SER A 155 17.93 -15.73 13.53
CA SER A 155 18.70 -16.41 12.48
C SER A 155 17.91 -16.49 11.18
N PHE A 156 18.60 -16.36 10.06
CA PHE A 156 18.02 -16.54 8.72
C PHE A 156 19.04 -17.16 7.76
N LEU A 157 18.52 -17.74 6.68
CA LEU A 157 19.31 -18.39 5.64
C LEU A 157 19.42 -17.49 4.42
N VAL A 158 20.62 -17.48 3.83
CA VAL A 158 20.89 -16.90 2.51
C VAL A 158 21.27 -18.06 1.60
N SER A 159 20.36 -18.43 0.72
CA SER A 159 20.56 -19.50 -0.26
C SER A 159 21.12 -18.92 -1.54
N PHE A 160 22.04 -19.65 -2.15
CA PHE A 160 22.69 -19.25 -3.39
C PHE A 160 23.06 -20.47 -4.22
N LYS A 161 23.29 -20.26 -5.51
CA LYS A 161 23.57 -21.34 -6.46
C LYS A 161 24.70 -20.96 -7.41
N ASN A 162 25.52 -21.96 -7.75
CA ASN A 162 26.47 -21.86 -8.83
C ASN A 162 25.79 -22.17 -10.17
N PHE A 163 25.46 -21.17 -10.97
CA PHE A 163 24.92 -21.34 -12.32
C PHE A 163 26.01 -21.47 -13.39
N GLY A 164 27.29 -21.37 -13.03
CA GLY A 164 28.43 -21.53 -13.94
C GLY A 164 28.64 -22.95 -14.44
N ASP A 165 29.61 -23.06 -15.35
CA ASP A 165 30.12 -24.30 -15.96
C ASP A 165 31.39 -24.83 -15.27
N HIS A 166 31.81 -24.18 -14.18
CA HIS A 166 32.98 -24.51 -13.39
C HIS A 166 32.69 -24.41 -11.89
N ASP A 167 33.43 -25.18 -11.10
CA ASP A 167 33.38 -25.11 -9.65
C ASP A 167 33.92 -23.75 -9.17
N LEU A 168 33.27 -23.16 -8.16
CA LEU A 168 33.72 -21.92 -7.55
C LEU A 168 34.50 -22.22 -6.28
N SER A 169 35.63 -21.55 -6.09
CA SER A 169 36.45 -21.66 -4.89
C SER A 169 36.20 -20.50 -3.93
N ASP A 170 36.38 -20.77 -2.63
CA ASP A 170 36.39 -19.79 -1.55
C ASP A 170 35.16 -18.86 -1.52
N VAL A 171 33.99 -19.42 -1.83
CA VAL A 171 32.73 -18.67 -1.82
C VAL A 171 32.46 -18.16 -0.40
N SER A 172 32.44 -16.85 -0.26
CA SER A 172 32.39 -16.16 1.01
C SER A 172 31.19 -15.22 1.07
N ILE A 173 30.80 -14.82 2.28
CA ILE A 173 29.71 -13.88 2.51
C ILE A 173 30.16 -12.71 3.37
N LYS A 174 29.63 -11.53 3.05
CA LYS A 174 29.85 -10.29 3.79
C LYS A 174 28.53 -9.56 3.98
N LEU A 175 28.35 -9.00 5.17
CA LEU A 175 27.27 -8.07 5.47
C LEU A 175 27.84 -6.65 5.56
N ASP A 176 27.22 -5.72 4.84
CA ASP A 176 27.49 -4.29 4.92
C ASP A 176 26.33 -3.56 5.63
N ASN A 177 26.60 -2.36 6.13
CA ASN A 177 25.65 -1.53 6.89
C ASN A 177 25.15 -2.13 8.22
N ILE A 178 25.91 -3.06 8.79
CA ILE A 178 25.67 -3.61 10.13
C ILE A 178 27.01 -3.72 10.88
N ASP A 179 26.99 -3.48 12.19
CA ASP A 179 28.17 -3.62 13.03
C ASP A 179 28.58 -5.10 13.10
N LYS A 180 29.88 -5.40 12.96
CA LYS A 180 30.41 -6.77 13.00
C LYS A 180 30.14 -7.48 14.33
N SER A 181 29.96 -6.74 15.42
CA SER A 181 29.61 -7.29 16.72
C SER A 181 28.17 -7.80 16.80
N TRP A 182 27.31 -7.41 15.85
CA TRP A 182 25.88 -7.75 15.88
C TRP A 182 25.58 -9.06 15.18
N TYR A 183 26.52 -9.67 14.46
CA TYR A 183 26.21 -10.86 13.69
C TYR A 183 27.30 -11.93 13.78
N ASN A 184 26.86 -13.17 13.61
CA ASN A 184 27.70 -14.34 13.50
C ASN A 184 27.24 -15.15 12.28
N ILE A 185 28.18 -15.50 11.41
CA ILE A 185 27.92 -16.32 10.23
C ILE A 185 28.50 -17.69 10.49
N LYS A 186 27.66 -18.73 10.52
CA LYS A 186 28.14 -20.10 10.64
C LYS A 186 28.79 -20.49 9.31
N ASN A 187 30.08 -20.85 9.36
CA ASN A 187 30.89 -21.22 8.20
C ASN A 187 30.88 -20.12 7.11
N PRO A 188 31.52 -18.97 7.33
CA PRO A 188 31.44 -17.81 6.43
C PRO A 188 32.12 -18.02 5.06
N VAL A 189 32.80 -19.14 4.88
CA VAL A 189 33.52 -19.51 3.65
C VAL A 189 33.17 -20.95 3.30
N ILE A 190 32.85 -21.19 2.03
CA ILE A 190 32.65 -22.50 1.44
C ILE A 190 33.83 -22.74 0.48
N PRO A 191 34.75 -23.69 0.81
CA PRO A 191 35.97 -23.87 0.04
C PRO A 191 35.75 -24.20 -1.43
N THR A 192 34.68 -24.94 -1.74
CA THR A 192 34.32 -25.31 -3.10
C THR A 192 32.81 -25.43 -3.22
N LEU A 193 32.24 -24.77 -4.23
CA LEU A 193 30.85 -24.86 -4.62
C LEU A 193 30.79 -25.45 -6.04
N PRO A 194 30.42 -26.74 -6.19
CA PRO A 194 30.41 -27.39 -7.50
C PRO A 194 29.45 -26.72 -8.49
N GLN A 195 29.67 -26.96 -9.78
CA GLN A 195 28.74 -26.50 -10.82
C GLN A 195 27.30 -26.96 -10.55
N GLN A 196 26.33 -26.07 -10.78
CA GLN A 196 24.89 -26.33 -10.62
C GLN A 196 24.43 -26.70 -9.20
N GLU A 197 25.33 -26.65 -8.21
CA GLU A 197 24.99 -26.91 -6.81
C GLU A 197 24.54 -25.65 -6.09
N SER A 198 23.66 -25.85 -5.11
CA SER A 198 23.17 -24.79 -4.22
C SER A 198 23.74 -24.97 -2.83
N ASN A 199 23.95 -23.86 -2.13
CA ASN A 199 24.35 -23.88 -0.73
C ASN A 199 23.70 -22.72 0.03
N SER A 200 23.90 -22.66 1.33
CA SER A 200 23.34 -21.59 2.16
C SER A 200 24.27 -21.17 3.28
N PHE A 201 24.24 -19.88 3.60
CA PHE A 201 24.84 -19.34 4.82
C PHE A 201 23.75 -19.15 5.87
N ASN A 202 24.02 -19.60 7.09
CA ASN A 202 23.18 -19.30 8.25
C ASN A 202 23.77 -18.12 9.00
N ILE A 203 23.01 -17.02 9.03
CA ILE A 203 23.39 -15.76 9.65
C ILE A 203 22.53 -15.59 10.91
N THR A 204 23.19 -15.43 12.05
CA THR A 204 22.56 -15.03 13.31
C THR A 204 22.87 -13.57 13.58
N ILE A 205 21.85 -12.74 13.78
CA ILE A 205 21.96 -11.34 14.20
C ILE A 205 21.48 -11.21 15.64
N THR A 206 22.30 -10.61 16.50
CA THR A 206 22.01 -10.30 17.91
C THR A 206 22.28 -8.82 18.15
N PRO A 207 21.27 -7.94 18.00
CA PRO A 207 21.43 -6.53 18.33
C PRO A 207 21.71 -6.36 19.83
N PRO A 208 22.51 -5.37 20.25
CA PRO A 208 22.69 -5.05 21.66
C PRO A 208 21.36 -4.80 22.37
N SER A 209 21.27 -5.16 23.64
CA SER A 209 20.05 -4.96 24.46
C SER A 209 19.67 -3.48 24.63
N SER A 210 20.62 -2.55 24.46
CA SER A 210 20.40 -1.10 24.54
C SER A 210 19.99 -0.46 23.21
N THR A 211 19.62 -1.27 22.21
CA THR A 211 19.30 -0.77 20.88
C THR A 211 17.88 -0.20 20.84
N ASP A 212 17.72 1.04 20.38
CA ASP A 212 16.40 1.64 20.18
C ASP A 212 15.66 1.02 18.98
N GLU A 213 14.35 1.28 18.86
CA GLU A 213 13.57 0.84 17.71
C GLU A 213 14.14 1.47 16.42
N GLN A 214 14.46 0.63 15.44
CA GLN A 214 15.02 1.09 14.18
C GLN A 214 14.76 0.13 13.03
N LEU A 215 14.83 0.68 11.83
CA LEU A 215 14.80 -0.05 10.56
C LEU A 215 16.14 0.16 9.86
N LYS A 216 16.84 -0.93 9.53
CA LYS A 216 18.15 -0.90 8.86
C LYS A 216 18.11 -1.70 7.57
N SER A 217 18.67 -1.15 6.49
CA SER A 217 18.91 -1.89 5.26
C SER A 217 20.32 -2.48 5.27
N ILE A 218 20.41 -3.81 5.36
CA ILE A 218 21.64 -4.58 5.35
C ILE A 218 21.89 -5.06 3.92
N ARG A 219 23.09 -4.83 3.40
CA ARG A 219 23.47 -5.44 2.11
C ARG A 219 24.21 -6.75 2.38
N VAL A 220 23.67 -7.83 1.84
CA VAL A 220 24.27 -9.15 1.89
C VAL A 220 24.96 -9.41 0.56
N THR A 221 26.29 -9.56 0.59
CA THR A 221 27.11 -9.83 -0.59
C THR A 221 27.70 -11.22 -0.48
N ILE A 222 27.38 -12.09 -1.45
CA ILE A 222 28.12 -13.33 -1.67
C ILE A 222 29.16 -13.10 -2.75
N PHE A 223 30.35 -13.65 -2.59
CA PHE A 223 31.41 -13.49 -3.58
C PHE A 223 32.35 -14.69 -3.59
N SER A 224 32.90 -15.00 -4.76
CA SER A 224 34.07 -15.85 -4.97
C SER A 224 35.25 -14.96 -5.43
N ASP A 225 36.35 -15.57 -5.83
CA ASP A 225 37.50 -14.85 -6.41
C ASP A 225 37.15 -14.01 -7.64
N THR A 226 36.14 -14.43 -8.41
CA THR A 226 35.83 -13.88 -9.74
C THR A 226 34.41 -13.34 -9.88
N PHE A 227 33.48 -13.75 -9.02
CA PHE A 227 32.06 -13.38 -9.14
C PHE A 227 31.52 -12.86 -7.82
N SER A 228 30.52 -11.98 -7.90
CA SER A 228 29.81 -11.49 -6.72
C SER A 228 28.36 -11.22 -7.04
N ASP A 229 27.51 -11.46 -6.06
CA ASP A 229 26.11 -11.09 -6.09
C ASP A 229 25.70 -10.44 -4.77
N SER A 230 24.73 -9.53 -4.82
CA SER A 230 24.35 -8.75 -3.65
C SER A 230 22.87 -8.47 -3.62
N GLU A 231 22.27 -8.71 -2.46
CA GLU A 231 20.87 -8.41 -2.18
C GLU A 231 20.74 -7.58 -0.91
N SER A 232 19.62 -6.89 -0.75
CA SER A 232 19.35 -6.07 0.46
C SER A 232 18.28 -6.72 1.32
N VAL A 233 18.50 -6.73 2.64
CA VAL A 233 17.58 -7.24 3.65
C VAL A 233 17.23 -6.12 4.62
N THR A 234 15.96 -5.98 4.94
CA THR A 234 15.51 -5.03 5.95
C THR A 234 15.56 -5.67 7.33
N LEU A 235 16.42 -5.18 8.22
CA LEU A 235 16.43 -5.57 9.64
C LEU A 235 15.56 -4.58 10.44
N ARG A 236 14.44 -5.07 10.99
CA ARG A 236 13.61 -4.32 11.92
C ARG A 236 13.90 -4.75 13.36
N ILE A 237 14.34 -3.81 14.17
CA ILE A 237 14.68 -4.03 15.58
C ILE A 237 13.62 -3.33 16.43
N PHE A 238 13.01 -4.08 17.34
CA PHE A 238 12.04 -3.56 18.30
C PHE A 238 12.71 -3.34 19.64
N ALA A 239 12.50 -2.17 20.23
CA ALA A 239 13.04 -1.85 21.56
C ALA A 239 12.39 -2.70 22.67
N THR A 240 11.14 -3.13 22.49
CA THR A 240 10.36 -3.86 23.50
C THR A 240 9.65 -5.07 22.89
N LYS A 241 9.34 -6.06 23.75
CA LYS A 241 8.51 -7.21 23.37
C LYS A 241 7.09 -6.79 22.96
N GLU A 242 6.53 -5.80 23.65
CA GLU A 242 5.22 -5.21 23.35
C GLU A 242 5.14 -4.72 21.90
N GLY A 243 6.08 -3.88 21.47
CA GLY A 243 6.09 -3.36 20.10
C GLY A 243 6.30 -4.46 19.03
N TYR A 244 7.05 -5.52 19.36
CA TYR A 244 7.20 -6.69 18.48
C TYR A 244 5.87 -7.45 18.35
N ILE A 245 5.19 -7.72 19.48
CA ILE A 245 3.91 -8.45 19.51
C ILE A 245 2.82 -7.68 18.78
N ASP A 246 2.67 -6.37 19.02
CA ASP A 246 1.69 -5.53 18.33
C ASP A 246 1.88 -5.57 16.82
N PHE A 247 3.13 -5.47 16.36
CA PHE A 247 3.46 -5.54 14.95
C PHE A 247 3.15 -6.92 14.34
N GLU A 248 3.58 -8.00 15.01
CA GLU A 248 3.36 -9.36 14.52
C GLU A 248 1.88 -9.76 14.52
N LEU A 249 1.11 -9.31 15.51
CA LEU A 249 -0.35 -9.49 15.51
C LEU A 249 -0.99 -8.86 14.27
N ALA A 250 -0.73 -7.58 14.01
CA ALA A 250 -1.29 -6.89 12.84
C ALA A 250 -0.91 -7.59 11.53
N ARG A 251 0.38 -7.92 11.37
CA ARG A 251 0.89 -8.59 10.16
C ARG A 251 0.26 -9.97 9.95
N LEU A 252 0.17 -10.79 11.01
CA LEU A 252 -0.35 -12.15 10.90
C LEU A 252 -1.87 -12.16 10.70
N GLU A 253 -2.59 -11.18 11.24
CA GLU A 253 -4.02 -10.99 10.95
C GLU A 253 -4.27 -10.63 9.48
N ASP A 254 -3.48 -9.72 8.92
CA ASP A 254 -3.56 -9.35 7.50
C ASP A 254 -3.23 -10.55 6.60
N LYS A 255 -2.15 -11.28 6.90
CA LYS A 255 -1.77 -12.49 6.14
C LYS A 255 -2.83 -13.59 6.25
N LEU A 256 -3.42 -13.77 7.43
CA LEU A 256 -4.52 -14.72 7.62
C LEU A 256 -5.73 -14.35 6.75
N TYR A 257 -6.08 -13.05 6.69
CA TYR A 257 -7.17 -12.57 5.85
C TYR A 257 -6.91 -12.78 4.35
N GLU A 258 -5.69 -12.49 3.89
CA GLU A 258 -5.23 -12.73 2.52
C GLU A 258 -5.37 -14.21 2.15
N LEU A 259 -4.82 -15.11 2.98
CA LEU A 259 -4.86 -16.55 2.72
C LEU A 259 -6.27 -17.13 2.81
N LYS A 260 -7.14 -16.63 3.71
CA LYS A 260 -8.57 -16.99 3.74
C LYS A 260 -9.28 -16.59 2.44
N THR A 261 -8.90 -15.45 1.86
CA THR A 261 -9.48 -14.98 0.60
C THR A 261 -8.97 -15.79 -0.60
N ALA A 262 -7.66 -16.07 -0.65
CA ALA A 262 -7.05 -16.87 -1.72
C ALA A 262 -7.57 -18.32 -1.72
N SER A 263 -7.64 -18.95 -0.55
CA SER A 263 -8.10 -20.34 -0.39
C SER A 263 -9.60 -20.56 -0.62
N ALA A 264 -10.42 -19.50 -0.59
CA ALA A 264 -11.86 -19.61 -0.80
C ALA A 264 -12.24 -20.27 -2.15
N ALA A 265 -11.38 -20.14 -3.16
CA ALA A 265 -11.57 -20.75 -4.47
C ALA A 265 -11.15 -22.23 -4.53
N LEU A 266 -10.21 -22.66 -3.68
CA LEU A 266 -9.73 -24.04 -3.63
C LEU A 266 -10.70 -24.95 -2.86
N ASN A 267 -11.39 -24.40 -1.85
CA ASN A 267 -12.40 -25.10 -1.03
C ASN A 267 -11.87 -26.40 -0.39
N GLU A 268 -10.58 -26.47 -0.09
CA GLU A 268 -9.96 -27.62 0.56
C GLU A 268 -10.10 -27.55 2.08
N GLU A 269 -10.49 -28.67 2.70
CA GLU A 269 -10.78 -28.74 4.13
C GLU A 269 -9.53 -28.57 4.99
N ASP A 270 -8.41 -29.18 4.59
CA ASP A 270 -7.12 -29.11 5.32
C ASP A 270 -6.59 -27.67 5.43
N ILE A 271 -6.78 -26.88 4.36
CA ILE A 271 -6.43 -25.44 4.37
C ILE A 271 -7.33 -24.68 5.35
N LYS A 272 -8.65 -24.95 5.35
CA LYS A 272 -9.59 -24.29 6.27
C LYS A 272 -9.29 -24.63 7.72
N GLU A 273 -8.98 -25.89 8.02
CA GLU A 273 -8.60 -26.34 9.35
C GLU A 273 -7.35 -25.58 9.83
N SER A 274 -6.31 -25.53 9.00
CA SER A 274 -5.06 -24.81 9.29
C SER A 274 -5.30 -23.30 9.52
N LEU A 275 -6.13 -22.65 8.68
CA LEU A 275 -6.47 -21.23 8.83
C LEU A 275 -7.31 -20.96 10.09
N ASN A 276 -8.20 -21.88 10.48
CA ASN A 276 -8.96 -21.77 11.73
C ASN A 276 -8.06 -21.99 12.96
N GLU A 277 -7.09 -22.89 12.89
CA GLU A 277 -6.08 -23.06 13.95
C GLU A 277 -5.26 -21.78 14.11
N ALA A 278 -4.77 -21.21 13.01
CA ALA A 278 -4.04 -19.94 13.02
C ALA A 278 -4.86 -18.80 13.65
N GLU A 279 -6.15 -18.69 13.31
CA GLU A 279 -7.06 -17.70 13.92
C GLU A 279 -7.23 -17.90 15.43
N ALA A 280 -7.38 -19.15 15.88
CA ALA A 280 -7.49 -19.47 17.29
C ALA A 280 -6.20 -19.12 18.06
N GLU A 281 -5.03 -19.39 17.48
CA GLU A 281 -3.74 -19.05 18.10
C GLU A 281 -3.49 -17.55 18.13
N ILE A 282 -3.90 -16.77 17.11
CA ILE A 282 -3.87 -15.30 17.16
C ILE A 282 -4.73 -14.79 18.32
N LYS A 283 -5.94 -15.34 18.50
CA LYS A 283 -6.83 -14.96 19.61
C LYS A 283 -6.21 -15.28 20.97
N ASN A 284 -5.56 -16.44 21.10
CA ASN A 284 -4.86 -16.81 22.33
C ASN A 284 -3.65 -15.91 22.59
N ALA A 285 -2.85 -15.59 21.55
CA ALA A 285 -1.74 -14.66 21.67
C ALA A 285 -2.19 -13.27 22.16
N LYS A 286 -3.35 -12.78 21.70
CA LYS A 286 -3.96 -11.54 22.22
C LYS A 286 -4.35 -11.65 23.70
N ILE A 287 -4.82 -12.80 24.16
CA ILE A 287 -5.15 -13.02 25.57
C ILE A 287 -3.86 -12.97 26.41
N ASP A 288 -2.82 -13.70 26.00
CA ASP A 288 -1.53 -13.76 26.70
C ASP A 288 -0.86 -12.37 26.74
N TYR A 289 -0.92 -11.64 25.63
CA TYR A 289 -0.48 -10.25 25.53
C TYR A 289 -1.18 -9.34 26.55
N ASN A 290 -2.51 -9.42 26.65
CA ASN A 290 -3.30 -8.65 27.63
C ASN A 290 -3.01 -9.07 29.08
N GLN A 291 -2.53 -10.30 29.29
CA GLN A 291 -2.10 -10.82 30.59
C GLN A 291 -0.63 -10.52 30.88
N THR A 292 0.07 -9.77 30.01
CA THR A 292 1.50 -9.45 30.08
C THR A 292 2.43 -10.66 29.99
N ASP A 293 1.93 -11.81 29.52
CA ASP A 293 2.73 -13.01 29.23
C ASP A 293 3.29 -12.94 27.81
N TYR A 294 4.29 -12.09 27.62
CA TYR A 294 4.87 -11.79 26.31
C TYR A 294 5.59 -12.99 25.68
N ASP A 295 6.19 -13.87 26.49
CA ASP A 295 6.94 -15.02 25.97
C ASP A 295 5.99 -16.05 25.37
N THR A 296 4.90 -16.38 26.07
CA THR A 296 3.85 -17.25 25.54
C THR A 296 3.19 -16.64 24.31
N ALA A 297 2.92 -15.32 24.32
CA ALA A 297 2.37 -14.62 23.15
C ALA A 297 3.29 -14.74 21.92
N ILE A 298 4.60 -14.53 22.09
CA ILE A 298 5.58 -14.66 20.99
C ILE A 298 5.66 -16.10 20.48
N GLU A 299 5.63 -17.11 21.35
CA GLU A 299 5.63 -18.52 20.94
C GLU A 299 4.40 -18.86 20.08
N ARG A 300 3.21 -18.40 20.48
CA ARG A 300 1.99 -18.56 19.68
C ARG A 300 2.08 -17.87 18.33
N LEU A 301 2.61 -16.64 18.28
CA LEU A 301 2.78 -15.92 17.01
C LEU A 301 3.76 -16.63 16.06
N LYS A 302 4.83 -17.24 16.59
CA LYS A 302 5.73 -18.08 15.79
C LYS A 302 5.01 -19.30 15.21
N LYS A 303 4.18 -19.97 16.02
CA LYS A 303 3.33 -21.08 15.55
C LYS A 303 2.37 -20.64 14.46
N VAL A 304 1.72 -19.48 14.61
CA VAL A 304 0.85 -18.90 13.58
C VAL A 304 1.62 -18.65 12.28
N ASP A 305 2.80 -18.01 12.34
CA ASP A 305 3.59 -17.73 11.13
C ASP A 305 4.00 -19.01 10.39
N GLU A 306 4.35 -20.07 11.12
CA GLU A 306 4.64 -21.39 10.54
C GLU A 306 3.42 -22.01 9.86
N ILE A 307 2.25 -22.00 10.51
CA ILE A 307 0.99 -22.49 9.92
C ILE A 307 0.68 -21.71 8.64
N LEU A 308 0.70 -20.38 8.69
CA LEU A 308 0.38 -19.54 7.53
C LEU A 308 1.41 -19.67 6.40
N LYS A 309 2.68 -19.95 6.72
CA LYS A 309 3.70 -20.24 5.72
C LYS A 309 3.43 -21.57 5.01
N ASN A 310 3.10 -22.61 5.75
CA ASN A 310 2.77 -23.91 5.16
C ASN A 310 1.51 -23.84 4.27
N VAL A 311 0.49 -23.08 4.70
CA VAL A 311 -0.71 -22.83 3.89
C VAL A 311 -0.37 -22.06 2.60
N ASP A 312 0.44 -21.01 2.69
CA ASP A 312 0.86 -20.21 1.54
C ASP A 312 1.66 -21.05 0.52
N GLU A 313 2.60 -21.87 0.99
CA GLU A 313 3.35 -22.80 0.14
C GLU A 313 2.44 -23.83 -0.56
N TYR A 314 1.47 -24.38 0.16
CA TYR A 314 0.50 -25.33 -0.39
C TYR A 314 -0.42 -24.68 -1.45
N ILE A 315 -0.90 -23.46 -1.20
CA ILE A 315 -1.71 -22.71 -2.18
C ILE A 315 -0.88 -22.47 -3.45
N LYS A 316 0.37 -22.03 -3.32
CA LYS A 316 1.27 -21.80 -4.47
C LYS A 316 1.56 -23.07 -5.26
N GLU A 317 1.77 -24.19 -4.58
CA GLU A 317 1.92 -25.50 -5.22
C GLU A 317 0.67 -25.83 -6.05
N LYS A 318 -0.53 -25.69 -5.47
CA LYS A 318 -1.81 -25.94 -6.17
C LYS A 318 -2.04 -25.01 -7.34
N GLU A 319 -1.74 -23.72 -7.20
CA GLU A 319 -1.82 -22.75 -8.29
C GLU A 319 -0.89 -23.12 -9.46
N SER A 320 0.30 -23.67 -9.15
CA SER A 320 1.23 -24.16 -10.16
C SER A 320 0.71 -25.40 -10.90
N GLU A 321 0.04 -26.32 -10.20
CA GLU A 321 -0.58 -27.53 -10.79
C GLU A 321 -1.74 -27.19 -11.74
N ILE A 322 -2.55 -26.18 -11.37
CA ILE A 322 -3.74 -25.77 -12.13
C ILE A 322 -3.36 -24.98 -13.41
N GLY A 323 -2.08 -24.62 -13.57
CA GLY A 323 -1.57 -24.02 -14.80
C GLY A 323 -1.81 -22.52 -14.88
N GLY A 324 -1.35 -21.75 -13.88
CA GLY A 324 -0.83 -20.38 -13.97
C GLY A 324 -1.63 -19.26 -14.67
N SER A 325 -2.82 -19.50 -15.22
CA SER A 325 -3.46 -18.57 -16.17
C SER A 325 -4.95 -18.29 -15.90
N ILE A 326 -5.55 -18.85 -14.85
CA ILE A 326 -6.99 -18.67 -14.57
C ILE A 326 -7.30 -18.22 -13.13
N PHE A 327 -6.31 -18.07 -12.26
CA PHE A 327 -6.50 -17.52 -10.91
C PHE A 327 -6.31 -15.99 -10.91
N LEU A 328 -7.22 -15.27 -11.59
CA LEU A 328 -7.46 -13.89 -11.17
C LEU A 328 -8.21 -13.96 -9.83
N PRO A 329 -7.83 -13.19 -8.80
CA PRO A 329 -8.55 -13.17 -7.54
C PRO A 329 -10.02 -12.91 -7.86
N LEU A 330 -10.92 -13.79 -7.41
CA LEU A 330 -12.36 -13.72 -7.71
C LEU A 330 -12.96 -12.34 -7.43
N VAL A 331 -12.34 -11.56 -6.54
CA VAL A 331 -12.66 -10.16 -6.23
C VAL A 331 -12.53 -9.26 -7.47
N ASP A 332 -11.49 -9.43 -8.29
CA ASP A 332 -11.31 -8.68 -9.54
C ASP A 332 -12.28 -9.13 -10.62
N ILE A 333 -12.60 -10.43 -10.70
CA ILE A 333 -13.62 -10.92 -11.64
C ILE A 333 -15.00 -10.35 -11.27
N TRP A 334 -15.36 -10.29 -9.97
CA TRP A 334 -16.60 -9.65 -9.53
C TRP A 334 -16.60 -8.15 -9.77
N ASN A 335 -15.49 -7.44 -9.56
CA ASN A 335 -15.37 -6.02 -9.88
C ASN A 335 -15.48 -5.79 -11.40
N ILE A 336 -14.90 -6.65 -12.23
CA ILE A 336 -15.04 -6.62 -13.69
C ILE A 336 -16.50 -6.87 -14.08
N ILE A 337 -17.15 -7.90 -13.52
CA ILE A 337 -18.56 -8.22 -13.80
C ILE A 337 -19.47 -7.05 -13.37
N ILE A 338 -19.29 -6.51 -12.16
CA ILE A 338 -20.06 -5.35 -11.66
C ILE A 338 -19.81 -4.13 -12.54
N SER A 339 -18.55 -3.85 -12.92
CA SER A 339 -18.22 -2.75 -13.82
C SER A 339 -18.89 -2.93 -15.19
N TYR A 340 -18.96 -4.16 -15.69
CA TYR A 340 -19.60 -4.52 -16.95
C TYR A 340 -21.12 -4.35 -16.88
N TRP A 341 -21.76 -4.76 -15.78
CA TRP A 341 -23.19 -4.52 -15.54
C TRP A 341 -23.51 -3.03 -15.42
N ILE A 342 -22.66 -2.25 -14.75
CA ILE A 342 -22.80 -0.78 -14.68
C ILE A 342 -22.68 -0.17 -16.09
N PHE A 343 -21.69 -0.59 -16.87
CA PHE A 343 -21.52 -0.14 -18.26
C PHE A 343 -22.70 -0.52 -19.17
N LEU A 344 -23.34 -1.67 -18.95
CA LEU A 344 -24.53 -2.09 -19.70
C LEU A 344 -25.81 -1.33 -19.28
N LEU A 345 -25.93 -0.91 -18.03
CA LEU A 345 -27.11 -0.21 -17.52
C LEU A 345 -27.15 1.27 -17.89
N ILE A 346 -25.99 1.93 -18.07
CA ILE A 346 -25.91 3.36 -18.46
C ILE A 346 -26.59 3.65 -19.81
N PRO A 347 -26.35 2.89 -20.91
CA PRO A 347 -27.04 3.08 -22.18
C PRO A 347 -28.55 2.85 -22.10
N VAL A 348 -29.00 1.87 -21.30
CA VAL A 348 -30.42 1.53 -21.15
C VAL A 348 -31.15 2.65 -20.39
N ALA A 349 -30.54 3.17 -19.32
CA ALA A 349 -31.05 4.33 -18.60
C ALA A 349 -31.05 5.60 -19.48
N GLY A 350 -29.99 5.82 -20.26
CA GLY A 350 -29.88 6.92 -21.21
C GLY A 350 -30.94 6.87 -22.32
N ALA A 351 -31.18 5.70 -22.91
CA ALA A 351 -32.22 5.49 -23.92
C ALA A 351 -33.63 5.69 -23.34
N GLY A 352 -33.87 5.21 -22.11
CA GLY A 352 -35.14 5.44 -21.40
C GLY A 352 -35.40 6.92 -21.12
N ALA A 353 -34.39 7.64 -20.64
CA ALA A 353 -34.48 9.08 -20.41
C ALA A 353 -34.70 9.86 -21.71
N PHE A 354 -34.03 9.49 -22.80
CA PHE A 354 -34.20 10.11 -24.12
C PHE A 354 -35.61 9.90 -24.69
N LEU A 355 -36.18 8.69 -24.54
CA LEU A 355 -37.56 8.41 -24.96
C LEU A 355 -38.60 9.17 -24.15
N LEU A 356 -38.39 9.33 -22.84
CA LEU A 356 -39.23 10.17 -21.99
C LEU A 356 -39.12 11.65 -22.38
N PHE A 357 -37.91 12.15 -22.61
CA PHE A 357 -37.68 13.54 -23.01
C PHE A 357 -38.31 13.86 -24.38
N LYS A 358 -38.28 12.91 -25.32
CA LYS A 358 -38.93 13.05 -26.63
C LYS A 358 -40.46 13.03 -26.53
N ARG A 359 -41.03 12.30 -25.56
CA ARG A 359 -42.48 12.27 -25.31
C ARG A 359 -43.00 13.55 -24.66
N PHE A 360 -42.17 14.25 -23.89
CA PHE A 360 -42.51 15.51 -23.24
C PHE A 360 -42.05 16.76 -23.99
N SER A 361 -41.51 16.62 -25.22
CA SER A 361 -41.14 17.79 -26.01
C SER A 361 -42.41 18.57 -26.41
N PRO A 362 -42.62 19.78 -25.88
CA PRO A 362 -43.87 20.51 -26.07
C PRO A 362 -44.00 20.89 -27.55
N LYS A 363 -45.11 20.47 -28.18
CA LYS A 363 -45.51 21.03 -29.47
C LYS A 363 -45.64 22.54 -29.28
N LYS A 364 -44.88 23.31 -30.04
CA LYS A 364 -44.96 24.78 -30.07
C LYS A 364 -46.40 25.18 -30.38
N THR A 365 -47.12 25.63 -29.37
CA THR A 365 -48.42 26.29 -29.50
C THR A 365 -48.15 27.78 -29.63
N GLU A 366 -48.54 28.35 -30.76
CA GLU A 366 -48.51 29.78 -31.03
C GLU A 366 -49.39 30.55 -30.03
N GLU A 367 -48.84 31.65 -29.54
CA GLU A 367 -49.36 32.54 -28.53
C GLU A 367 -50.34 33.55 -29.16
N LYS A 368 -51.57 33.60 -28.64
CA LYS A 368 -52.46 34.77 -28.82
C LYS A 368 -53.19 35.10 -27.53
N THR A 369 -53.04 36.36 -27.16
CA THR A 369 -53.38 37.07 -25.93
C THR A 369 -54.89 37.27 -25.71
N GLU A 370 -55.29 37.34 -24.42
CA GLU A 370 -56.31 38.20 -23.75
C GLU A 370 -57.28 37.50 -22.77
N PRO A 371 -57.86 38.22 -21.77
CA PRO A 371 -57.82 37.79 -20.36
C PRO A 371 -59.20 37.63 -19.68
N GLN A 372 -59.14 37.34 -18.36
CA GLN A 372 -60.18 37.55 -17.32
C GLN A 372 -61.24 36.42 -17.08
N PRO A 373 -61.98 36.39 -15.94
CA PRO A 373 -61.54 35.84 -14.65
C PRO A 373 -62.63 34.98 -13.93
N VAL A 374 -62.35 34.53 -12.69
CA VAL A 374 -63.30 34.15 -11.61
C VAL A 374 -63.99 32.76 -11.66
N GLN A 375 -63.82 32.02 -10.54
CA GLN A 375 -64.83 31.36 -9.66
C GLN A 375 -64.50 29.91 -9.25
N SER A 376 -64.39 29.71 -7.92
CA SER A 376 -64.43 28.43 -7.19
C SER A 376 -65.91 27.99 -7.03
N PRO A 377 -66.28 26.69 -6.90
CA PRO A 377 -66.14 25.95 -5.63
C PRO A 377 -65.99 24.40 -5.75
N ALA A 378 -65.76 23.76 -4.59
CA ALA A 378 -65.53 22.31 -4.36
C ALA A 378 -66.83 21.45 -4.23
N PRO A 379 -66.81 20.25 -3.59
CA PRO A 379 -66.56 18.86 -4.05
C PRO A 379 -67.84 17.95 -3.92
N PRO A 380 -67.82 16.61 -4.17
CA PRO A 380 -67.53 15.57 -3.14
C PRO A 380 -66.93 14.22 -3.69
N ARG A 381 -66.03 13.51 -2.98
CA ARG A 381 -66.19 12.38 -2.03
C ARG A 381 -66.24 10.95 -2.65
N ASN A 382 -65.40 10.07 -2.06
CA ASN A 382 -65.39 8.58 -1.94
C ASN A 382 -64.06 7.99 -2.46
N GLU A 383 -63.34 7.02 -1.89
CA GLU A 383 -63.39 6.13 -0.71
C GLU A 383 -61.94 5.56 -0.59
N ALA A 384 -61.25 5.72 0.54
CA ALA A 384 -61.00 4.69 1.56
C ALA A 384 -60.20 3.45 1.10
N THR A 385 -58.88 3.42 1.35
CA THR A 385 -58.24 2.27 2.02
C THR A 385 -56.94 2.68 2.72
N GLU A 386 -56.79 2.20 3.95
CA GLU A 386 -55.63 2.31 4.84
C GLU A 386 -54.32 1.78 4.22
N ILE A 387 -53.20 2.41 4.57
CA ILE A 387 -52.02 1.75 5.17
C ILE A 387 -51.25 2.85 5.94
N LYS A 388 -51.19 2.69 7.26
CA LYS A 388 -50.25 3.42 8.14
C LYS A 388 -48.82 2.99 7.80
N LYS A 389 -47.98 3.92 7.34
CA LYS A 389 -46.55 3.89 7.63
C LYS A 389 -46.06 5.33 7.79
N ILE A 390 -45.67 5.65 9.03
CA ILE A 390 -45.04 6.92 9.41
C ILE A 390 -43.74 7.02 8.63
N ILE A 391 -43.69 7.90 7.64
CA ILE A 391 -42.45 8.38 7.02
C ILE A 391 -42.27 9.79 7.55
N GLN A 392 -41.26 10.00 8.38
CA GLN A 392 -40.80 11.34 8.73
C GLN A 392 -40.33 12.05 7.45
N PRO A 393 -40.65 13.34 7.25
CA PRO A 393 -40.28 14.10 6.06
C PRO A 393 -38.75 14.36 6.01
N PRO A 394 -38.19 14.77 4.85
CA PRO A 394 -36.75 14.80 4.52
C PRO A 394 -35.91 15.86 5.24
N GLN A 395 -36.30 16.32 6.43
CA GLN A 395 -35.56 17.35 7.16
C GLN A 395 -34.23 16.87 7.75
N MET A 396 -34.12 15.56 8.00
CA MET A 396 -32.93 14.98 8.64
C MET A 396 -31.68 15.04 7.75
N ASP A 397 -31.84 15.07 6.41
CA ASP A 397 -30.72 15.22 5.47
C ASP A 397 -30.26 16.67 5.33
N LYS A 398 -31.17 17.65 5.35
CA LYS A 398 -30.82 19.08 5.27
C LYS A 398 -30.00 19.54 6.49
N GLU A 399 -30.39 19.11 7.69
CA GLU A 399 -29.67 19.50 8.90
C GLU A 399 -28.27 18.85 8.97
N LYS A 400 -28.13 17.62 8.45
CA LYS A 400 -26.85 16.94 8.32
C LYS A 400 -25.94 17.64 7.32
N GLU A 401 -26.46 18.10 6.19
CA GLU A 401 -25.69 18.86 5.20
C GLU A 401 -25.27 20.24 5.74
N ARG A 402 -26.16 20.92 6.48
CA ARG A 402 -25.84 22.18 7.16
C ARG A 402 -24.68 22.02 8.15
N ARG A 403 -24.71 20.99 9.02
CA ARG A 403 -23.62 20.72 9.97
C ARG A 403 -22.28 20.44 9.29
N LYS A 404 -22.30 19.75 8.13
CA LYS A 404 -21.09 19.53 7.32
C LYS A 404 -20.52 20.84 6.79
N ILE A 405 -21.35 21.72 6.23
CA ILE A 405 -20.92 23.01 5.69
C ILE A 405 -20.38 23.93 6.81
N GLU A 406 -21.03 23.95 7.97
CA GLU A 406 -20.55 24.68 9.15
C GLU A 406 -19.19 24.15 9.64
N GLY A 407 -18.99 22.82 9.62
CA GLY A 407 -17.71 22.20 9.94
C GLY A 407 -16.58 22.61 8.98
N VAL A 408 -16.86 22.62 7.67
CA VAL A 408 -15.91 23.06 6.63
C VAL A 408 -15.56 24.55 6.80
N LEU A 409 -16.54 25.41 7.08
CA LEU A 409 -16.28 26.84 7.35
C LEU A 409 -15.39 27.05 8.59
N ASN A 410 -15.52 26.21 9.61
CA ASN A 410 -14.66 26.28 10.81
C ASN A 410 -13.21 25.88 10.49
N ILE A 411 -13.01 24.82 9.72
CA ILE A 411 -11.69 24.39 9.25
C ILE A 411 -11.05 25.49 8.40
N LEU A 412 -11.82 26.05 7.45
CA LEU A 412 -11.37 27.12 6.57
C LEU A 412 -10.95 28.38 7.35
N ASN A 413 -11.69 28.75 8.40
CA ASN A 413 -11.33 29.85 9.30
C ASN A 413 -10.03 29.59 10.08
N ASN A 414 -9.83 28.36 10.55
CA ASN A 414 -8.61 27.99 11.27
C ASN A 414 -7.38 27.98 10.34
N GLN A 415 -7.53 27.50 9.10
CA GLN A 415 -6.47 27.54 8.11
C GLN A 415 -6.06 28.97 7.76
N TYR A 416 -7.03 29.89 7.59
CA TYR A 416 -6.74 31.30 7.36
C TYR A 416 -6.05 31.96 8.56
N LYS A 417 -6.52 31.72 9.79
CA LYS A 417 -5.88 32.25 11.02
C LYS A 417 -4.43 31.80 11.19
N ASN A 418 -4.10 30.60 10.70
CA ASN A 418 -2.76 30.03 10.76
C ASN A 418 -1.90 30.37 9.53
N ASN A 419 -2.33 31.29 8.66
CA ASN A 419 -1.66 31.67 7.41
C ASN A 419 -1.38 30.50 6.44
N LEU A 420 -2.19 29.44 6.49
CA LEU A 420 -2.04 28.26 5.61
C LEU A 420 -2.67 28.45 4.23
N ILE A 421 -3.59 29.40 4.08
CA ILE A 421 -4.27 29.72 2.82
C ILE A 421 -4.23 31.22 2.56
N SER A 422 -4.15 31.61 1.30
CA SER A 422 -4.15 33.03 0.91
C SER A 422 -5.49 33.70 1.20
N GLU A 423 -5.48 35.00 1.49
CA GLU A 423 -6.71 35.78 1.77
C GLU A 423 -7.72 35.69 0.62
N LYS A 424 -7.23 35.68 -0.63
CA LYS A 424 -8.07 35.54 -1.83
C LYS A 424 -8.78 34.17 -1.86
N ALA A 425 -8.03 33.08 -1.66
CA ALA A 425 -8.60 31.73 -1.64
C ALA A 425 -9.60 31.55 -0.48
N TYR A 426 -9.30 32.12 0.69
CA TYR A 426 -10.21 32.13 1.84
C TYR A 426 -11.54 32.84 1.50
N LYS A 427 -11.49 34.03 0.90
CA LYS A 427 -12.69 34.82 0.56
C LYS A 427 -13.57 34.09 -0.45
N GLU A 428 -12.99 33.55 -1.52
CA GLU A 428 -13.72 32.83 -2.57
C GLU A 428 -14.41 31.56 -2.02
N MET A 429 -13.70 30.74 -1.25
CA MET A 429 -14.26 29.52 -0.65
C MET A 429 -15.33 29.85 0.40
N LYS A 430 -15.11 30.86 1.24
CA LYS A 430 -16.09 31.27 2.25
C LYS A 430 -17.39 31.74 1.61
N GLU A 431 -17.31 32.56 0.56
CA GLU A 431 -18.50 33.05 -0.12
C GLU A 431 -19.31 31.90 -0.75
N LEU A 432 -18.64 30.91 -1.33
CA LEU A 432 -19.27 29.72 -1.91
C LEU A 432 -20.03 28.91 -0.87
N TYR A 433 -19.42 28.62 0.29
CA TYR A 433 -20.07 27.85 1.34
C TYR A 433 -21.20 28.62 2.04
N GLU A 434 -21.04 29.93 2.26
CA GLU A 434 -22.11 30.77 2.80
C GLU A 434 -23.30 30.88 1.83
N ARG A 435 -23.05 30.92 0.51
CA ARG A 435 -24.11 30.89 -0.51
C ARG A 435 -24.89 29.58 -0.45
N LYS A 436 -24.19 28.45 -0.37
CA LYS A 436 -24.81 27.13 -0.22
C LYS A 436 -25.63 27.02 1.08
N LEU A 437 -25.15 27.62 2.17
CA LEU A 437 -25.88 27.66 3.45
C LEU A 437 -27.17 28.51 3.35
N ARG A 438 -27.13 29.61 2.59
CA ARG A 438 -28.33 30.44 2.31
C ARG A 438 -29.36 29.70 1.45
N GLU A 439 -28.92 28.94 0.45
CA GLU A 439 -29.81 28.11 -0.39
C GLU A 439 -30.54 27.05 0.45
N LEU A 440 -29.82 26.35 1.33
CA LEU A 440 -30.41 25.38 2.26
C LEU A 440 -31.40 25.99 3.26
N SER A 441 -31.37 27.30 3.49
CA SER A 441 -32.27 28.01 4.40
C SER A 441 -33.53 28.61 3.75
N LYS A 442 -33.56 28.69 2.40
CA LYS A 442 -34.67 29.30 1.65
C LYS A 442 -35.72 28.28 1.16
N GLU A 443 -35.39 26.98 1.22
CA GLU A 443 -36.28 25.85 0.91
C GLU A 443 -36.68 25.05 2.15
#